data_AF-A0A1V6NI23-F1
#
_entry.id   AF-A0A1V6NI23-F1
#
_cell.length_a   1.000
_cell.length_b   1.000
_cell.length_c   1.000
_cell.angle_alpha   90.00
_cell.angle_beta   90.00
_cell.angle_gamma   90.00
#
_symmetry.space_group_name_H-M   'P 1'
#
loop_
_entity.id
_entity.type
_entity.pdbx_description
1 polymer ?
#
loop_
_entity_poly.entity_id
_entity_poly.type
_entity_poly.pdbx_seq_one_letter_code
_entity_poly.pdbx_strand_id
1 'polypeptide(L)'
;MVTQPGDTATSATSPTWSLLLRHQAAPTTADLYPFFNTVNQTSLASTPAEVAVGNYLRDVWSSFAKNPQHGLDAFWPQYNGTEKTFARTGFNNETISLAPGNMYDHVCRWSYLLQ
;
A
#
# COMPACT_ATOMS: atom_id res chain seq x y z
N MET A 1 20.59 16.76 24.34
CA MET A 1 20.18 17.26 25.68
C MET A 1 19.10 18.28 25.42
N VAL A 2 17.85 18.13 25.86
CA VAL A 2 17.36 17.67 27.17
C VAL A 2 15.96 17.07 26.95
N THR A 3 15.66 15.91 27.53
CA THR A 3 14.27 15.44 27.69
C THR A 3 13.67 16.10 28.92
N GLN A 4 12.51 16.76 28.76
CA GLN A 4 11.75 17.31 29.88
C GLN A 4 10.84 16.24 30.51
N PRO A 5 10.70 16.20 31.84
CA PRO A 5 9.78 15.29 32.52
C PRO A 5 8.38 15.92 32.55
N GLY A 6 7.42 15.32 31.84
CA GLY A 6 6.03 15.80 31.84
C GLY A 6 5.18 15.42 30.64
N ASP A 7 5.75 14.79 29.61
CA ASP A 7 4.97 14.36 28.45
C ASP A 7 4.09 13.17 28.85
N THR A 8 2.86 13.50 29.22
CA THR A 8 1.78 12.52 29.29
C THR A 8 1.61 12.04 27.86
N ALA A 9 2.17 10.87 27.54
CA ALA A 9 2.01 10.24 26.25
C ALA A 9 0.52 9.90 26.08
N THR A 10 -0.27 10.86 25.59
CA THR A 10 -1.46 10.53 24.83
C THR A 10 -0.97 9.62 23.71
N SER A 11 -1.27 8.34 23.83
CA SER A 11 -1.14 7.37 22.74
C SER A 11 -2.02 7.86 21.60
N ALA A 12 -1.49 8.78 20.80
CA ALA A 12 -2.06 9.12 19.52
C ALA A 12 -1.80 7.89 18.66
N THR A 13 -2.83 7.07 18.45
CA THR A 13 -2.77 6.00 17.47
C THR A 13 -2.43 6.62 16.12
N SER A 14 -1.22 6.35 15.63
CA SER A 14 -0.82 6.79 14.30
C SER A 14 -1.81 6.26 13.27
N PRO A 15 -2.31 7.11 12.36
CA PRO A 15 -3.22 6.65 11.31
C PRO A 15 -2.50 5.59 10.46
N THR A 16 -3.23 4.51 10.17
CA THR A 16 -2.69 3.34 9.48
C THR A 16 -3.41 3.19 8.15
N TRP A 17 -2.67 2.97 7.06
CA TRP A 17 -3.22 2.62 5.75
C TRP A 17 -2.62 1.31 5.30
N SER A 18 -3.41 0.50 4.58
CA SER A 18 -2.95 -0.78 4.04
C SER A 18 -3.03 -0.77 2.51
N LEU A 19 -1.95 -1.21 1.89
CA LEU A 19 -1.78 -1.29 0.45
C LEU A 19 -1.26 -2.68 0.07
N LEU A 20 -1.92 -3.30 -0.90
CA LEU A 20 -1.44 -4.47 -1.61
C LEU A 20 -1.17 -4.11 -3.06
N LEU A 21 0.03 -4.47 -3.49
CA LEU A 21 0.44 -4.40 -4.87
C LEU A 21 0.23 -5.80 -5.46
N ARG A 22 -0.54 -5.92 -6.55
CA ARG A 22 -0.63 -7.18 -7.28
C ARG A 22 -0.21 -6.97 -8.73
N HIS A 23 0.89 -7.62 -9.10
CA HIS A 23 1.13 -8.09 -10.46
C HIS A 23 1.09 -9.63 -10.48
N GLN A 24 0.45 -10.21 -11.50
CA GLN A 24 0.33 -11.66 -11.65
C GLN A 24 1.71 -12.32 -11.70
N ALA A 25 1.96 -13.30 -10.82
CA ALA A 25 3.16 -14.14 -10.77
C ALA A 25 4.51 -13.39 -10.94
N ALA A 26 4.62 -12.21 -10.34
CA ALA A 26 5.81 -11.39 -10.44
C ALA A 26 6.73 -11.64 -9.22
N PRO A 27 8.05 -11.45 -9.35
CA PRO A 27 8.97 -11.57 -8.20
C PRO A 27 8.51 -10.64 -7.07
N THR A 28 8.91 -10.95 -5.82
CA THR A 28 8.52 -10.20 -4.61
C THR A 28 8.79 -8.69 -4.66
N THR A 29 9.60 -8.23 -5.62
CA THR A 29 9.98 -6.83 -5.85
C THR A 29 9.48 -6.27 -7.18
N ALA A 30 8.55 -6.93 -7.85
CA ALA A 30 8.08 -6.52 -9.17
C ALA A 30 7.52 -5.10 -9.23
N ASP A 31 6.98 -4.61 -8.12
CA ASP A 31 6.38 -3.28 -8.05
C ASP A 31 7.42 -2.15 -8.00
N LEU A 32 8.70 -2.48 -7.75
CA LEU A 32 9.77 -1.48 -7.74
C LEU A 32 9.98 -0.87 -9.12
N TYR A 33 9.80 -1.64 -10.20
CA TYR A 33 10.02 -1.15 -11.56
C TYR A 33 9.01 -0.07 -11.98
N PRO A 34 7.68 -0.28 -11.88
CA PRO A 34 6.71 0.77 -12.15
C PRO A 34 6.79 1.91 -11.11
N PHE A 35 7.18 1.62 -9.87
CA PHE A 35 7.36 2.65 -8.84
C PHE A 35 8.52 3.61 -9.15
N PHE A 36 9.69 3.09 -9.52
CA PHE A 36 10.85 3.90 -9.88
C PHE A 36 10.87 4.31 -11.36
N ASN A 37 9.90 3.87 -12.16
CA ASN A 37 9.83 4.10 -13.60
C ASN A 37 11.10 3.60 -14.34
N THR A 38 11.54 2.38 -14.02
CA THR A 38 12.80 1.79 -14.54
C THR A 38 12.60 0.62 -15.49
N VAL A 39 11.36 0.33 -15.92
CA VAL A 39 11.07 -0.71 -16.93
C VAL A 39 11.74 -0.34 -18.26
N ASN A 40 12.52 -1.27 -18.83
CA ASN A 40 13.11 -1.08 -20.16
C ASN A 40 12.01 -1.18 -21.24
N GLN A 41 11.57 -0.01 -21.70
CA GLN A 41 10.49 0.15 -22.67
C GLN A 41 10.81 -0.41 -24.06
N THR A 42 12.08 -0.60 -24.39
CA THR A 42 12.51 -1.16 -25.68
C THR A 42 12.39 -2.68 -25.69
N SER A 43 12.65 -3.34 -24.57
CA SER A 43 12.52 -4.80 -24.44
C SER A 43 11.10 -5.24 -24.10
N LEU A 44 10.36 -4.44 -23.32
CA LEU A 44 8.99 -4.70 -22.93
C LEU A 44 8.28 -3.38 -22.63
N ALA A 45 7.49 -2.90 -23.60
CA ALA A 45 6.74 -1.66 -23.43
C ALA A 45 5.66 -1.85 -22.37
N SER A 46 5.58 -0.90 -21.43
CA SER A 46 4.52 -0.90 -20.43
C SER A 46 3.18 -0.63 -21.09
N THR A 47 2.16 -1.38 -20.66
CA THR A 47 0.78 -1.10 -21.05
C THR A 47 0.32 0.23 -20.45
N PRO A 48 -0.70 0.89 -21.02
CA PRO A 48 -1.27 2.11 -20.42
C PRO A 48 -1.71 1.93 -18.97
N ALA A 49 -2.20 0.74 -18.61
CA ALA A 49 -2.60 0.42 -17.24
C ALA A 49 -1.39 0.33 -16.28
N GLU A 50 -0.29 -0.28 -16.71
CA GLU A 50 0.96 -0.32 -15.93
C GLU A 50 1.55 1.07 -15.72
N VAL A 51 1.50 1.94 -16.74
CA VAL A 51 1.90 3.35 -16.63
C VAL A 51 1.00 4.08 -15.62
N ALA A 52 -0.31 3.86 -15.67
CA ALA A 52 -1.25 4.46 -14.72
C ALA A 52 -1.00 4.01 -13.28
N VAL A 53 -0.73 2.72 -13.06
CA VAL A 53 -0.33 2.18 -11.75
C VAL A 53 0.98 2.81 -11.27
N GLY A 54 2.01 2.89 -12.12
CA GLY A 54 3.30 3.48 -11.77
C GLY A 54 3.22 4.98 -11.43
N ASN A 55 2.37 5.75 -12.13
CA ASN A 55 2.08 7.14 -11.78
C ASN A 55 1.38 7.23 -10.42
N TYR A 56 0.33 6.45 -10.22
CA TYR A 56 -0.43 6.42 -8.98
C TYR A 56 0.44 6.09 -7.76
N LEU A 57 1.31 5.09 -7.86
CA LEU A 57 2.22 4.75 -6.76
C LEU A 57 3.14 5.91 -6.40
N ARG A 58 3.72 6.60 -7.39
CA ARG A 58 4.59 7.76 -7.13
C ARG A 58 3.82 8.91 -6.48
N ASP A 59 2.61 9.19 -6.92
CA ASP A 59 1.77 10.24 -6.33
C ASP A 59 1.46 9.93 -4.86
N VAL A 60 0.98 8.71 -4.60
CA VAL A 60 0.68 8.19 -3.25
C VAL A 60 1.88 8.28 -2.32
N TRP A 61 3.02 7.72 -2.75
CA TRP A 61 4.24 7.72 -1.94
C TRP A 61 4.77 9.13 -1.69
N SER A 62 4.73 10.00 -2.70
CA SER A 62 5.16 11.40 -2.54
C SER A 62 4.26 12.17 -1.58
N SER A 63 2.95 11.89 -1.58
CA SER A 63 1.98 12.52 -0.68
C SER A 63 2.17 12.05 0.77
N PHE A 64 2.33 10.74 0.97
CA PHE A 64 2.66 10.16 2.28
C PHE A 64 3.97 10.71 2.82
N ALA A 65 5.02 10.77 1.99
CA ALA A 65 6.32 11.31 2.41
C ALA A 65 6.26 12.78 2.82
N LYS A 66 5.41 13.58 2.17
CA LYS A 66 5.17 15.00 2.53
C LYS A 66 4.36 15.16 3.80
N ASN A 67 3.35 14.31 4.01
CA ASN A 67 2.48 14.36 5.19
C ASN A 67 2.09 12.93 5.61
N PRO A 68 2.82 12.30 6.55
CA PRO A 68 2.53 10.94 6.96
C PRO A 68 1.19 10.76 7.68
N GLN A 69 0.59 11.83 8.22
CA GLN A 69 -0.67 11.77 8.98
C GLN A 69 -1.92 11.97 8.14
N HIS A 70 -1.83 12.66 7.00
CA HIS A 70 -3.00 13.02 6.19
C HIS A 70 -2.75 12.92 4.68
N GLY A 71 -1.52 12.62 4.25
CA GLY A 71 -1.13 12.59 2.84
C GLY A 71 -1.89 11.53 2.03
N LEU A 72 -2.46 10.53 2.69
CA LEU A 72 -3.23 9.46 2.03
C LEU A 72 -4.74 9.67 2.10
N ASP A 73 -5.24 10.66 2.84
CA ASP A 73 -6.68 10.94 2.98
C ASP A 73 -7.35 11.27 1.64
N ALA A 74 -6.58 11.81 0.68
CA ALA A 74 -7.02 12.11 -0.67
C ALA A 74 -7.08 10.88 -1.61
N PHE A 75 -6.49 9.75 -1.21
CA PHE A 75 -6.35 8.57 -2.06
C PHE A 75 -7.25 7.41 -1.60
N TRP A 76 -7.22 7.05 -0.31
CA TRP A 76 -8.13 6.06 0.25
C TRP A 76 -8.27 6.18 1.78
N PRO A 77 -9.33 5.61 2.37
CA PRO A 77 -9.57 5.69 3.81
C PRO A 77 -8.50 4.97 4.64
N GLN A 78 -8.35 5.39 5.89
CA GLN A 78 -7.53 4.68 6.88
C GLN A 78 -8.04 3.25 7.11
N TYR A 79 -7.13 2.37 7.47
CA TYR A 79 -7.37 0.95 7.66
C TYR A 79 -8.44 0.68 8.72
N ASN A 80 -9.41 -0.14 8.35
CA ASN A 80 -10.40 -0.76 9.21
C ASN A 80 -10.58 -2.22 8.75
N GLY A 81 -10.51 -3.16 9.69
CA GLY A 81 -10.50 -4.59 9.38
C GLY A 81 -11.74 -5.09 8.65
N THR A 82 -12.91 -4.47 8.80
CA THR A 82 -14.16 -4.95 8.20
C THR A 82 -14.66 -4.08 7.05
N GLU A 83 -14.22 -2.82 6.99
CA GLU A 83 -14.63 -1.88 5.96
C GLU A 83 -13.72 -1.92 4.72
N LYS A 84 -14.18 -1.29 3.62
CA LYS A 84 -13.44 -1.20 2.35
C LYS A 84 -12.28 -0.21 2.43
N THR A 85 -11.23 -0.56 3.17
CA THR A 85 -10.07 0.31 3.43
C THR A 85 -8.75 -0.29 2.96
N PHE A 86 -8.79 -1.50 2.38
CA PHE A 86 -7.61 -2.17 1.84
C PHE A 86 -7.44 -1.79 0.37
N ALA A 87 -6.42 -0.97 0.07
CA ALA A 87 -6.12 -0.57 -1.29
C ALA A 87 -5.41 -1.69 -2.04
N ARG A 88 -5.94 -2.12 -3.19
CA ARG A 88 -5.29 -3.05 -4.11
C ARG A 88 -4.96 -2.30 -5.39
N THR A 89 -3.69 -2.25 -5.77
CA THR A 89 -3.26 -1.59 -7.01
C THR A 89 -3.03 -2.60 -8.12
N GLY A 90 -3.37 -2.22 -9.36
CA GLY A 90 -3.25 -3.09 -10.54
C GLY A 90 -4.24 -4.26 -10.57
N PHE A 91 -5.17 -4.33 -9.61
CA PHE A 91 -6.16 -5.40 -9.54
C PHE A 91 -7.23 -5.21 -10.62
N ASN A 92 -7.55 -6.27 -11.38
CA ASN A 92 -8.53 -6.22 -12.47
C ASN A 92 -8.30 -5.08 -13.49
N ASN A 93 -7.04 -4.73 -13.76
CA ASN A 93 -6.67 -3.62 -14.66
C ASN A 93 -7.13 -2.23 -14.16
N GLU A 94 -7.50 -2.12 -12.87
CA GLU A 94 -7.79 -0.86 -12.20
C GLU A 94 -6.54 -0.33 -11.51
N THR A 95 -6.37 1.01 -11.52
CA THR A 95 -5.28 1.66 -10.79
C THR A 95 -5.36 1.41 -9.29
N ILE A 96 -6.56 1.51 -8.72
CA ILE A 96 -6.86 1.19 -7.32
C ILE A 96 -8.24 0.52 -7.22
N SER A 97 -8.32 -0.49 -6.35
CA SER A 97 -9.55 -1.20 -6.00
C SER A 97 -9.62 -1.44 -4.50
N LEU A 98 -10.66 -0.96 -3.83
CA LEU A 98 -10.83 -1.11 -2.37
C LEU A 98 -11.50 -2.43 -1.99
N ALA A 99 -10.93 -3.11 -1.00
CA ALA A 99 -11.45 -4.34 -0.42
C ALA A 99 -11.58 -4.25 1.11
N PRO A 100 -12.33 -5.17 1.75
CA PRO A 100 -12.31 -5.32 3.20
C PRO A 100 -10.88 -5.45 3.75
N GLY A 101 -10.59 -4.77 4.86
CA GLY A 101 -9.28 -4.83 5.54
C GLY A 101 -8.77 -6.25 5.75
N ASN A 102 -9.64 -7.11 6.26
CA ASN A 102 -9.37 -8.50 6.58
C ASN A 102 -9.47 -9.47 5.39
N MET A 103 -9.59 -8.97 4.15
CA MET A 103 -9.83 -9.80 2.98
C MET A 103 -8.78 -10.91 2.80
N TYR A 104 -7.53 -10.71 3.22
CA TYR A 104 -6.47 -11.72 3.09
C TYR A 104 -6.02 -12.35 4.42
N ASP A 105 -6.54 -11.87 5.55
CA ASP A 105 -6.13 -12.33 6.89
C ASP A 105 -6.65 -13.74 7.22
N HIS A 106 -7.79 -14.13 6.63
CA HIS A 106 -8.38 -15.45 6.84
C HIS A 106 -7.49 -16.60 6.32
N VAL A 107 -6.51 -16.30 5.46
CA VAL A 107 -5.57 -17.27 4.90
C VAL A 107 -4.43 -17.56 5.89
N CYS A 108 -4.24 -16.77 6.94
CA CYS A 108 -3.24 -17.01 7.99
C CYS A 108 -3.67 -18.07 9.03
N ARG A 109 -4.56 -19.00 8.66
CA ARG A 109 -5.02 -20.10 9.53
C ARG A 109 -4.33 -21.43 9.19
N TRP A 110 -3.01 -21.41 8.99
CA TRP A 110 -2.20 -22.62 8.79
C TRP A 110 -1.39 -22.96 10.06
N SER A 111 -2.00 -23.83 10.86
CA SER A 111 -1.42 -24.98 11.56
C SER A 111 -0.05 -24.85 12.26
N TYR A 112 -0.07 -24.48 13.55
CA TYR A 112 0.85 -25.02 14.57
C TYR A 112 0.25 -26.25 15.26
N LEU A 113 -0.40 -27.15 14.50
CA LEU A 113 -0.93 -28.43 15.00
C LEU A 113 -0.41 -29.58 14.14
N LEU A 114 0.90 -29.77 14.16
CA LEU A 114 1.58 -31.07 14.07
C LEU A 114 2.76 -30.92 15.05
N GLN A 115 2.61 -31.45 16.27
CA GLN A 115 3.28 -32.67 16.74
C GLN A 115 4.80 -32.63 16.56
#